data_AF-A0A017TEK0-F1
#
_entry.id   AF-A0A017TEK0-F1
#
_cell.length_a   1.000
_cell.length_b   1.000
_cell.length_c   1.000
_cell.angle_alpha   90.00
_cell.angle_beta   90.00
_cell.angle_gamma   90.00
#
_symmetry.space_group_name_H-M   'P 1'
#
loop_
_entity.id
_entity.type
_entity.pdbx_description
1 polymer ?
#
loop_
_entity_poly.entity_id
_entity_poly.type
_entity_poly.pdbx_seq_one_letter_code
_entity_poly.pdbx_strand_id
1 'polypeptide(L)'
;MPPLQWDVPAGWTVVDAPRGGPQKASYKVPRAANDKEDVEVLALFHGTGSQGDVEKNFKAWLDQFDGDVASTARRSTFTVRGMQVDMVEVTGTYKVALGPPMGPKKKAAVEMVKKGYRLLGAAVRTGDRGNWFFKVTGPDETVQSTRSALQALLESARP
;
A
#
# COMPACT_ATOMS: atom_id res chain seq x y z
N MET A 1 -2.27 -23.76 -8.45
CA MET A 1 -1.26 -23.35 -7.46
C MET A 1 -1.91 -22.41 -6.46
N PRO A 2 -1.53 -22.45 -5.17
CA PRO A 2 -2.08 -21.56 -4.16
C PRO A 2 -1.67 -20.09 -4.42
N PRO A 3 -2.43 -19.12 -3.88
CA PRO A 3 -2.04 -17.72 -3.87
C PRO A 3 -0.83 -17.50 -2.96
N LEU A 4 -0.13 -16.36 -3.13
CA LEU A 4 0.94 -15.94 -2.23
C LEU A 4 0.43 -15.98 -0.78
N GLN A 5 1.21 -16.59 0.11
CA GLN A 5 0.96 -16.64 1.54
C GLN A 5 1.98 -15.78 2.28
N TRP A 6 1.60 -15.29 3.45
CA TRP A 6 2.47 -14.56 4.37
C TRP A 6 1.93 -14.74 5.79
N ASP A 7 2.77 -14.42 6.78
CA ASP A 7 2.40 -14.43 8.19
C ASP A 7 1.96 -13.03 8.59
N VAL A 8 0.84 -12.94 9.31
CA VAL A 8 0.30 -11.66 9.79
C VAL A 8 1.12 -11.22 11.01
N PRO A 9 1.72 -10.02 11.01
CA PRO A 9 2.44 -9.51 12.16
C PRO A 9 1.59 -9.48 13.43
N ALA A 10 2.22 -9.77 14.56
CA ALA A 10 1.55 -9.67 15.86
C ALA A 10 1.01 -8.25 16.10
N GLY A 11 -0.19 -8.15 16.66
CA GLY A 11 -0.85 -6.88 16.95
C GLY A 11 -1.65 -6.27 15.79
N TRP A 12 -1.62 -6.87 14.59
CA TRP A 12 -2.49 -6.47 13.49
C TRP A 12 -3.84 -7.17 13.61
N THR A 13 -4.92 -6.39 13.49
CA THR A 13 -6.29 -6.92 13.51
C THR A 13 -6.75 -7.17 12.09
N VAL A 14 -7.21 -8.37 11.76
CA VAL A 14 -7.76 -8.68 10.44
C VAL A 14 -9.08 -7.94 10.24
N VAL A 15 -9.25 -7.32 9.06
CA VAL A 15 -10.47 -6.64 8.63
C VAL A 15 -11.02 -7.33 7.39
N ASP A 16 -12.34 -7.47 7.30
CA ASP A 16 -13.01 -8.08 6.16
C ASP A 16 -12.71 -7.31 4.87
N ALA A 17 -12.10 -8.00 3.90
CA ALA A 17 -11.87 -7.46 2.57
C ALA A 17 -13.13 -7.54 1.70
N PRO A 18 -13.43 -6.53 0.87
CA PRO A 18 -14.55 -6.58 -0.07
C PRO A 18 -14.47 -7.77 -1.02
N ARG A 19 -15.59 -8.45 -1.25
CA ARG A 19 -15.66 -9.59 -2.19
C ARG A 19 -15.49 -9.11 -3.64
N GLY A 20 -14.68 -9.83 -4.41
CA GLY A 20 -14.53 -9.61 -5.86
C GLY A 20 -13.60 -8.47 -6.28
N GLY A 21 -12.99 -7.75 -5.33
CA GLY A 21 -12.06 -6.66 -5.61
C GLY A 21 -10.59 -7.08 -5.71
N PRO A 22 -9.69 -6.13 -6.03
CA PRO A 22 -8.25 -6.35 -5.96
C PRO A 22 -7.75 -6.54 -4.53
N GLN A 23 -8.44 -5.96 -3.54
CA GLN A 23 -8.12 -6.15 -2.12
C GLN A 23 -8.39 -7.60 -1.70
N LYS A 24 -7.34 -8.29 -1.27
CA LYS A 24 -7.38 -9.70 -0.84
C LYS A 24 -7.26 -9.87 0.66
N ALA A 25 -6.60 -8.93 1.34
CA ALA A 25 -6.61 -8.83 2.79
C ALA A 25 -6.52 -7.36 3.22
N SER A 26 -7.05 -7.08 4.41
CA SER A 26 -6.86 -5.81 5.10
C SER A 26 -6.52 -6.07 6.56
N TYR A 27 -5.68 -5.21 7.11
CA TYR A 27 -5.29 -5.24 8.50
C TYR A 27 -5.39 -3.85 9.10
N LYS A 28 -5.92 -3.76 10.31
CA LYS A 28 -5.91 -2.56 11.12
C LYS A 28 -4.71 -2.59 12.07
N VAL A 29 -3.93 -1.51 12.05
CA VAL A 29 -2.79 -1.30 12.93
C VAL A 29 -3.09 -0.13 13.88
N PRO A 30 -2.98 -0.32 15.20
CA PRO A 30 -3.22 0.73 16.17
C PRO A 30 -2.32 1.94 15.92
N ARG A 31 -2.89 3.14 16.09
CA ARG A 31 -2.15 4.41 16.04
C ARG A 31 -0.99 4.45 17.04
N ALA A 32 0.10 5.11 16.65
CA ALA A 32 1.12 5.53 17.59
C ALA A 32 0.53 6.56 18.58
N ALA A 33 1.11 6.67 19.77
CA ALA A 33 0.52 7.43 20.89
C ALA A 33 0.13 8.87 20.53
N ASN A 34 0.95 9.55 19.72
CA ASN A 34 0.75 10.96 19.34
C ASN A 34 -0.13 11.16 18.10
N ASP A 35 -0.40 10.09 17.34
CA ASP A 35 -1.24 10.15 16.15
C ASP A 35 -2.71 9.98 16.50
N LYS A 36 -3.58 10.51 15.62
CA LYS A 36 -5.03 10.56 15.86
C LYS A 36 -5.80 9.42 15.18
N GLU A 37 -5.16 8.67 14.30
CA GLU A 37 -5.82 7.69 13.44
C GLU A 37 -5.03 6.40 13.38
N ASP A 38 -5.75 5.29 13.49
CA ASP A 38 -5.21 3.96 13.15
C ASP A 38 -4.90 3.92 11.65
N VAL A 39 -4.02 3.00 11.24
CA VAL A 39 -3.70 2.82 9.82
C VAL A 39 -4.18 1.47 9.30
N GLU A 40 -4.57 1.47 8.03
CA GLU A 40 -4.93 0.25 7.32
C GLU A 40 -3.73 -0.21 6.47
N VAL A 41 -3.46 -1.52 6.53
CA VAL A 41 -2.53 -2.21 5.64
C VAL A 41 -3.34 -3.05 4.68
N LEU A 42 -3.15 -2.81 3.39
CA LEU A 42 -3.87 -3.52 2.32
C LEU A 42 -2.93 -4.50 1.62
N ALA A 43 -3.39 -5.74 1.44
CA ALA A 43 -2.81 -6.67 0.48
C ALA A 43 -3.70 -6.70 -0.77
N LEU A 44 -3.13 -6.35 -1.92
CA LEU A 44 -3.84 -6.16 -3.18
C LEU A 44 -3.26 -7.10 -4.26
N PHE A 45 -4.14 -7.66 -5.08
CA PHE A 45 -3.80 -8.45 -6.25
C PHE A 45 -4.67 -8.03 -7.43
N HIS A 46 -4.01 -7.53 -8.48
CA HIS A 46 -4.67 -6.95 -9.66
C HIS A 46 -4.75 -7.90 -10.86
N GLY A 47 -4.41 -9.19 -10.66
CA GLY A 47 -4.35 -10.18 -11.73
C GLY A 47 -3.02 -10.15 -12.50
N THR A 48 -2.97 -10.94 -13.57
CA THR A 48 -1.86 -10.97 -14.52
C THR A 48 -2.11 -9.93 -15.63
N GLY A 49 -1.03 -9.27 -16.11
CA GLY A 49 -1.11 -8.23 -17.14
C GLY A 49 -0.98 -6.80 -16.61
N SER A 50 -1.41 -5.81 -17.42
CA SER A 50 -1.08 -4.39 -17.21
C SER A 50 -1.71 -3.74 -15.97
N GLN A 51 -2.66 -4.40 -15.30
CA GLN A 51 -3.19 -3.93 -14.02
C GLN A 51 -2.27 -4.30 -12.84
N GLY A 52 -1.44 -5.32 -13.00
CA GLY A 52 -0.43 -5.74 -12.02
C GLY A 52 0.96 -5.11 -12.26
N ASP A 53 1.07 -4.11 -13.13
CA ASP A 53 2.34 -3.42 -13.38
C ASP A 53 2.80 -2.63 -12.13
N VAL A 54 4.06 -2.80 -11.75
CA VAL A 54 4.59 -2.22 -10.50
C VAL A 54 4.65 -0.70 -10.57
N GLU A 55 5.23 -0.15 -11.64
CA GLU A 55 5.41 1.29 -11.78
C GLU A 55 4.07 2.02 -11.90
N LYS A 56 3.12 1.47 -12.65
CA LYS A 56 1.77 2.02 -12.76
C LYS A 56 1.06 2.10 -11.40
N ASN A 57 1.15 1.04 -10.58
CA ASN A 57 0.52 1.03 -9.26
C ASN A 57 1.21 1.98 -8.28
N PHE A 58 2.55 2.00 -8.25
CA PHE A 58 3.30 2.94 -7.42
C PHE A 58 3.03 4.39 -7.83
N LYS A 59 3.01 4.69 -9.13
CA LYS A 59 2.64 6.01 -9.63
C LYS A 59 1.22 6.38 -9.18
N ALA A 60 0.25 5.47 -9.31
CA ALA A 60 -1.13 5.73 -8.90
C ALA A 60 -1.26 6.02 -7.39
N TRP A 61 -0.40 5.43 -6.54
CA TRP A 61 -0.37 5.76 -5.10
C TRP A 61 0.33 7.08 -4.81
N LEU A 62 1.42 7.38 -5.50
CA LEU A 62 2.13 8.65 -5.38
C LEU A 62 1.28 9.83 -5.86
N ASP A 63 0.49 9.65 -6.93
CA ASP A 63 -0.45 10.65 -7.46
C ASP A 63 -1.57 11.03 -6.45
N GLN A 64 -1.71 10.28 -5.34
CA GLN A 64 -2.63 10.64 -4.25
C GLN A 64 -2.03 11.67 -3.27
N PHE A 65 -0.75 12.02 -3.42
CA PHE A 65 -0.10 13.05 -2.62
C PHE A 65 0.04 14.34 -3.42
N ASP A 66 0.03 15.47 -2.71
CA ASP A 66 0.19 16.79 -3.31
C ASP A 66 1.64 17.06 -3.74
N GLY A 67 1.81 17.74 -4.88
CA GLY A 67 3.12 18.07 -5.45
C GLY A 67 3.77 16.94 -6.24
N ASP A 68 5.00 17.17 -6.70
CA ASP A 68 5.81 16.15 -7.38
C ASP A 68 6.51 15.24 -6.37
N VAL A 69 5.72 14.48 -5.62
CA VAL A 69 6.28 13.54 -4.63
C VAL A 69 7.05 12.40 -5.29
N ALA A 70 6.78 12.10 -6.56
CA ALA A 70 7.39 10.98 -7.26
C ALA A 70 8.91 11.16 -7.46
N SER A 71 9.39 12.39 -7.66
CA SER A 71 10.82 12.70 -7.77
C SER A 71 11.57 12.59 -6.43
N THR A 72 10.84 12.66 -5.31
CA THR A 72 11.41 12.57 -3.95
C THR A 72 11.11 11.24 -3.24
N ALA A 73 10.33 10.37 -3.87
CA ALA A 73 9.94 9.08 -3.30
C ALA A 73 11.18 8.18 -3.13
N ARG A 74 11.36 7.65 -1.92
CA ARG A 74 12.42 6.68 -1.65
C ARG A 74 12.03 5.35 -2.26
N ARG A 75 12.95 4.73 -3.00
CA ARG A 75 12.79 3.41 -3.61
C ARG A 75 13.89 2.48 -3.12
N SER A 76 13.54 1.23 -2.87
CA SER A 76 14.48 0.18 -2.49
C SER A 76 13.98 -1.17 -2.97
N THR A 77 14.88 -2.15 -3.05
CA THR A 77 14.52 -3.51 -3.43
C THR A 77 15.20 -4.52 -2.52
N PHE A 78 14.61 -5.70 -2.39
CA PHE A 78 15.26 -6.87 -1.79
C PHE A 78 14.68 -8.16 -2.39
N THR A 79 15.21 -9.31 -1.99
CA THR A 79 14.75 -10.61 -2.47
C THR A 79 14.33 -11.50 -1.31
N VAL A 80 13.17 -12.14 -1.43
CA VAL A 80 12.65 -13.13 -0.48
C VAL A 80 12.31 -14.40 -1.23
N ARG A 81 12.95 -15.52 -0.89
CA ARG A 81 12.69 -16.84 -1.50
C ARG A 81 12.69 -16.81 -3.04
N GLY A 82 13.61 -16.05 -3.64
CA GLY A 82 13.73 -15.87 -5.10
C GLY A 82 12.73 -14.90 -5.74
N MET A 83 11.81 -14.32 -4.95
CA MET A 83 10.90 -13.26 -5.39
C MET A 83 11.52 -11.89 -5.11
N GLN A 84 11.62 -11.04 -6.14
CA GLN A 84 12.00 -9.65 -5.96
C GLN A 84 10.86 -8.88 -5.29
N VAL A 85 11.20 -8.04 -4.32
CA VAL A 85 10.30 -7.09 -3.68
C VAL A 85 10.78 -5.68 -4.02
N ASP A 86 9.94 -4.91 -4.69
CA ASP A 86 10.15 -3.47 -4.90
C ASP A 86 9.42 -2.69 -3.82
N MET A 87 10.03 -1.64 -3.29
CA MET A 87 9.43 -0.77 -2.29
C MET A 87 9.43 0.68 -2.74
N VAL A 88 8.40 1.41 -2.32
CA VAL A 88 8.26 2.85 -2.49
C VAL A 88 7.80 3.48 -1.19
N GLU A 89 8.34 4.64 -0.87
CA GLU A 89 7.97 5.40 0.30
C GLU A 89 7.93 6.89 -0.01
N VAL A 90 6.93 7.58 0.52
CA VAL A 90 6.91 9.04 0.50
C VAL A 90 6.17 9.62 1.70
N THR A 91 6.50 10.84 2.08
CA THR A 91 5.81 11.61 3.12
C THR A 91 5.33 12.92 2.50
N GLY A 92 4.16 13.39 2.90
CA GLY A 92 3.63 14.65 2.38
C GLY A 92 2.18 14.89 2.76
N THR A 93 1.48 15.58 1.86
CA THR A 93 0.07 15.91 2.00
C THR A 93 -0.76 14.92 1.18
N TYR A 94 -1.48 14.04 1.86
CA TYR A 94 -2.32 13.01 1.24
C TYR A 94 -3.71 13.57 0.90
N LYS A 95 -4.21 13.27 -0.30
CA LYS A 95 -5.54 13.68 -0.77
C LYS A 95 -6.44 12.46 -0.89
N VAL A 96 -7.50 12.46 -0.09
CA VAL A 96 -8.55 11.43 -0.15
C VAL A 96 -9.71 11.98 -0.95
N ALA A 97 -9.97 11.39 -2.10
CA ALA A 97 -11.17 11.66 -2.87
C ALA A 97 -12.43 11.33 -2.05
N LEU A 98 -13.28 12.32 -1.80
CA LEU A 98 -14.58 12.14 -1.17
C LEU A 98 -15.65 12.06 -2.26
N GLY A 99 -16.13 10.85 -2.52
CA GLY A 99 -17.16 10.57 -3.51
C GLY A 99 -16.64 10.09 -4.86
N PRO A 100 -17.54 9.66 -5.77
CA PRO A 100 -17.16 9.11 -7.06
C PRO A 100 -16.52 10.19 -7.95
N PRO A 101 -15.59 9.80 -8.84
CA PRO A 101 -15.03 10.72 -9.82
C PRO A 101 -16.14 11.23 -10.76
N MET A 102 -16.25 12.55 -10.90
CA MET A 102 -17.27 13.21 -11.72
C MET A 102 -16.63 14.07 -12.81
N GLY A 103 -17.38 14.31 -13.88
CA GLY A 103 -17.00 15.21 -14.97
C GLY A 103 -15.92 14.69 -15.93
N PRO A 104 -15.56 15.48 -16.95
CA PRO A 104 -14.68 15.06 -18.05
C PRO A 104 -13.26 14.71 -17.61
N LYS A 105 -12.80 15.25 -16.47
CA LYS A 105 -11.48 14.95 -15.89
C LYS A 105 -11.49 13.78 -14.90
N LYS A 106 -12.64 13.15 -14.63
CA LYS A 106 -12.81 12.06 -13.64
C LYS A 106 -12.10 12.38 -12.31
N LYS A 107 -12.44 13.51 -11.70
CA LYS A 107 -11.94 13.89 -10.36
C LYS A 107 -13.10 13.94 -9.37
N ALA A 108 -12.84 13.62 -8.11
CA ALA A 108 -13.83 13.83 -7.08
C ALA A 108 -14.06 15.34 -6.89
N ALA A 109 -15.31 15.74 -6.64
CA ALA A 109 -15.65 17.14 -6.44
C ALA A 109 -15.14 17.69 -5.09
N VAL A 110 -14.91 16.78 -4.14
CA VAL A 110 -14.42 17.10 -2.80
C VAL A 110 -13.24 16.19 -2.48
N GLU A 111 -12.17 16.76 -1.93
CA GLU A 111 -11.01 16.01 -1.44
C GLU A 111 -10.77 16.38 0.01
N MET A 112 -10.59 15.37 0.86
CA MET A 112 -10.08 15.57 2.22
C MET A 112 -8.55 15.60 2.17
N VAL A 113 -7.99 16.70 2.67
CA VAL A 113 -6.54 16.93 2.69
C VAL A 113 -5.96 16.56 4.04
N LYS A 114 -5.00 15.65 4.06
CA LYS A 114 -4.35 15.16 5.28
C LYS A 114 -2.84 15.44 5.23
N LYS A 115 -2.39 16.41 6.03
CA LYS A 115 -0.97 16.77 6.14
C LYS A 115 -0.21 15.81 7.07
N GLY A 116 1.09 15.66 6.86
CA GLY A 116 1.93 14.82 7.71
C GLY A 116 1.60 13.33 7.57
N TYR A 117 1.31 12.91 6.34
CA TYR A 117 0.99 11.52 6.02
C TYR A 117 2.15 10.85 5.31
N ARG A 118 2.28 9.54 5.48
CA ARG A 118 3.25 8.70 4.79
C ARG A 118 2.56 7.58 4.05
N LEU A 119 3.13 7.23 2.90
CA LEU A 119 2.88 5.99 2.17
C LEU A 119 4.10 5.09 2.34
N LEU A 120 3.87 3.83 2.71
CA LEU A 120 4.83 2.75 2.55
C LEU A 120 4.19 1.67 1.68
N GLY A 121 4.77 1.46 0.51
CA GLY A 121 4.29 0.53 -0.51
C GLY A 121 5.32 -0.54 -0.84
N ALA A 122 4.86 -1.75 -1.14
CA ALA A 122 5.69 -2.84 -1.63
C ALA A 122 4.99 -3.61 -2.75
N ALA A 123 5.77 -4.18 -3.67
CA ALA A 123 5.32 -5.09 -4.72
C ALA A 123 6.18 -6.36 -4.69
N VAL A 124 5.58 -7.50 -4.39
CA VAL A 124 6.21 -8.83 -4.43
C VAL A 124 5.99 -9.42 -5.82
N ARG A 125 7.08 -9.62 -6.56
CA ARG A 125 7.05 -10.19 -7.91
C ARG A 125 7.03 -11.70 -7.84
N THR A 126 5.90 -12.29 -8.23
CA THR A 126 5.71 -13.75 -8.20
C THR A 126 5.84 -14.42 -9.58
N GLY A 127 6.49 -13.72 -10.52
CA GLY A 127 6.71 -14.18 -11.89
C GLY A 127 5.45 -14.10 -12.74
N ASP A 128 5.16 -15.18 -13.46
CA ASP A 128 4.00 -15.36 -14.33
C ASP A 128 2.65 -15.36 -13.58
N ARG A 129 2.68 -15.54 -12.25
CA ARG A 129 1.50 -15.55 -11.38
C ARG A 129 0.95 -14.15 -11.04
N GLY A 130 1.64 -13.09 -11.44
CA GLY A 130 1.25 -11.70 -11.19
C GLY A 130 1.85 -11.12 -9.90
N ASN A 131 1.79 -9.80 -9.75
CA ASN A 131 2.41 -9.13 -8.61
C ASN A 131 1.41 -8.94 -7.46
N TRP A 132 1.91 -9.12 -6.24
CA TRP A 132 1.17 -8.81 -5.02
C TRP A 132 1.65 -7.49 -4.46
N PHE A 133 0.72 -6.68 -3.97
CA PHE A 133 0.99 -5.32 -3.53
C PHE A 133 0.61 -5.17 -2.08
N PHE A 134 1.47 -4.54 -1.29
CA PHE A 134 1.21 -4.21 0.10
C PHE A 134 1.28 -2.71 0.25
N LYS A 135 0.24 -2.10 0.83
CA LYS A 135 0.15 -0.65 0.96
C LYS A 135 -0.24 -0.26 2.37
N VAL A 136 0.51 0.67 2.93
CA VAL A 136 0.19 1.36 4.19
C VAL A 136 0.12 2.86 3.89
N THR A 137 -0.95 3.52 4.32
CA THR A 137 -1.06 4.98 4.20
C THR A 137 -1.75 5.54 5.43
N GLY A 138 -1.17 6.58 6.02
CA GLY A 138 -1.66 7.13 7.27
C GLY A 138 -0.77 8.22 7.84
N PRO A 139 -1.04 8.65 9.09
CA PRO A 139 -0.17 9.58 9.81
C PRO A 139 1.28 9.11 9.88
N ASP A 140 2.22 10.05 9.79
CA ASP A 140 3.64 9.77 9.60
C ASP A 140 4.25 8.83 10.65
N GLU A 141 4.00 9.10 11.94
CA GLU A 141 4.60 8.33 13.04
C GLU A 141 4.06 6.90 13.07
N THR A 142 2.75 6.71 12.87
CA THR A 142 2.11 5.39 12.85
C THR A 142 2.56 4.55 11.66
N VAL A 143 2.73 5.15 10.48
CA VAL A 143 3.25 4.41 9.32
C VAL A 143 4.72 4.04 9.55
N GLN A 144 5.52 4.94 10.13
CA GLN A 144 6.91 4.63 10.48
C GLN A 144 7.01 3.49 11.50
N SER A 145 6.18 3.49 12.55
CA SER A 145 6.19 2.39 13.54
C SER A 145 5.75 1.05 12.93
N THR A 146 5.00 1.07 11.82
CA THR A 146 4.54 -0.13 11.11
C THR A 146 5.63 -0.73 10.21
N ARG A 147 6.69 0.01 9.87
CA ARG A 147 7.72 -0.40 8.90
C ARG A 147 8.31 -1.78 9.19
N SER A 148 8.79 -2.01 10.41
CA SER A 148 9.45 -3.27 10.76
C SER A 148 8.49 -4.46 10.72
N ALA A 149 7.23 -4.27 11.10
CA ALA A 149 6.19 -5.28 11.00
C ALA A 149 5.84 -5.61 9.54
N LEU A 150 5.74 -4.59 8.68
CA LEU A 150 5.55 -4.79 7.25
C LEU A 150 6.74 -5.53 6.62
N GLN A 151 7.96 -5.18 7.00
CA GLN A 151 9.17 -5.87 6.53
C GLN A 151 9.12 -7.36 6.90
N ALA A 152 8.81 -7.70 8.15
CA ALA A 152 8.68 -9.08 8.60
C ALA A 152 7.56 -9.85 7.83
N LEU A 153 6.43 -9.20 7.56
CA LEU A 153 5.38 -9.76 6.70
C LEU A 153 5.95 -10.10 5.32
N LEU A 154 6.63 -9.16 4.67
CA LEU A 154 7.18 -9.37 3.31
C LEU A 154 8.25 -10.47 3.30
N GLU A 155 9.09 -10.54 4.35
CA GLU A 155 10.11 -11.58 4.51
C GLU A 155 9.52 -12.97 4.79
N SER A 156 8.27 -13.06 5.25
CA SER A 156 7.54 -14.34 5.41
C SER A 156 6.86 -14.82 4.11
N ALA A 157 6.82 -13.97 3.08
CA ALA A 157 6.09 -14.24 1.85
C ALA A 157 6.57 -15.52 1.14
N ARG A 158 5.63 -16.38 0.76
CA ARG A 158 5.89 -17.70 0.17
C ARG A 158 4.83 -18.09 -0.88
N PRO A 159 5.21 -18.88 -1.91
CA PRO A 159 4.33 -19.32 -2.99
C PRO A 159 3.06 -20.06 -2.58
#